data_AF-A0A5B7WTZ6-F1
#
_entry.id   AF-A0A5B7WTZ6-F1
#
_cell.length_a   1.000
_cell.length_b   1.000
_cell.length_c   1.000
_cell.angle_alpha   90.00
_cell.angle_beta   90.00
_cell.angle_gamma   90.00
#
_symmetry.space_group_name_H-M   'P 1'
#
loop_
_entity.id
_entity.type
_entity.pdbx_description
1 polymer ?
#
loop_
_entity_poly.entity_id
_entity_poly.type
_entity_poly.pdbx_seq_one_letter_code
_entity_poly.pdbx_strand_id
1 'polypeptide(L)'
;MSEKHLSDEDYIPVGDDDIVQRLDALSDEEAEQRAEALRAGLAEYDLDDEDAALLAGLGTEEDEDAEIGIPPVLAVIGRPNVGKSTLVNRILGRREAVVEDVPGVTRDRVAYDAEWEGRAFSLVDTGGWEHDAKGIHASVAEQAEIAADVADVILFVVDTHVGATATDEAVVKMLRRKGKPVFLVANKVDDFNQEAEAAMLWGLGFGQPWPVSALHGRGTADLLDAVMEKMPQYSAFGGVIPRGGPRRIALIGRPNVGKSSLLNKLAGAERVVVDNYAGTTRDPVDELVELGGDVWRFVDTAGIRRRQHMAVGSDYYASLRTQAALEKAEVAVILLAADEVVSEQDVRIIQMAIEAGRAMVVVFNKWDNLDEDRRHYLEQEIERDLAHIDWAPRVNISALTGWHKDKLVPALNTALESWDKRIPTGKLNAFLGELVAAHPHPVRGGKQPRILFGTQASSRPPRFVLFTTGFLDPGYRRFIARRLRETFGFEGSPIEVSMRIRERRGRRS
;
A
#
# COMPACT_ATOMS: atom_id res chain seq x y z
N MET A 1 -3.99 -29.42 31.64
CA MET A 1 -3.90 -27.99 32.02
C MET A 1 -4.13 -27.19 30.75
N SER A 2 -5.32 -26.62 30.59
CA SER A 2 -5.70 -25.87 29.39
C SER A 2 -4.98 -24.54 29.35
N GLU A 3 -4.22 -24.30 28.29
CA GLU A 3 -3.84 -22.96 27.86
C GLU A 3 -5.12 -22.17 27.57
N LYS A 4 -5.36 -21.12 28.36
CA LYS A 4 -6.41 -20.14 28.10
C LYS A 4 -6.03 -19.40 26.81
N HIS A 5 -6.84 -19.58 25.78
CA HIS A 5 -6.98 -18.61 24.70
C HIS A 5 -7.17 -17.21 25.31
N LEU A 6 -6.19 -16.33 25.13
CA LEU A 6 -6.29 -14.91 25.46
C LEU A 6 -7.27 -14.29 24.47
N SER A 7 -8.44 -13.90 24.94
CA SER A 7 -9.45 -13.20 24.15
C SER A 7 -8.95 -11.81 23.75
N ASP A 8 -9.15 -11.47 22.48
CA ASP A 8 -9.13 -10.11 21.91
C ASP A 8 -10.28 -9.27 22.51
N GLU A 9 -10.29 -9.07 23.82
CA GLU A 9 -11.22 -8.12 24.42
C GLU A 9 -10.75 -6.70 24.10
N ASP A 10 -11.54 -5.97 23.31
CA ASP A 10 -11.32 -4.56 23.03
C ASP A 10 -11.27 -3.76 24.33
N TYR A 11 -10.30 -2.86 24.44
CA TYR A 11 -10.13 -2.02 25.62
C TYR A 11 -11.36 -1.12 25.81
N ILE A 12 -12.06 -1.28 26.94
CA ILE A 12 -13.22 -0.47 27.32
C ILE A 12 -12.75 0.69 28.20
N PRO A 13 -12.90 1.95 27.78
CA PRO A 13 -12.52 3.12 28.58
C PRO A 13 -13.27 3.17 29.90
N VAL A 14 -12.64 3.72 30.94
CA VAL A 14 -13.26 3.89 32.27
C VAL A 14 -13.26 5.38 32.61
N GLY A 15 -14.39 6.07 32.39
CA GLY A 15 -14.57 7.48 32.75
C GLY A 15 -14.95 8.39 31.57
N ASP A 16 -15.49 9.56 31.90
CA ASP A 16 -15.67 10.68 30.97
C ASP A 16 -14.38 11.52 31.01
N ASP A 17 -13.78 11.81 29.86
CA ASP A 17 -12.45 12.39 29.80
C ASP A 17 -12.44 13.71 28.99
N ASP A 18 -12.37 14.84 29.71
CA ASP A 18 -12.26 16.21 29.17
C ASP A 18 -10.91 16.49 28.46
N ILE A 19 -10.33 15.50 27.78
CA ILE A 19 -9.01 15.58 27.13
C ILE A 19 -8.96 16.72 26.13
N VAL A 20 -10.00 16.87 25.29
CA VAL A 20 -10.08 17.94 24.28
C VAL A 20 -10.03 19.31 24.95
N GLN A 21 -10.81 19.51 26.02
CA GLN A 21 -10.84 20.79 26.74
C GLN A 21 -9.50 21.11 27.41
N ARG A 22 -8.82 20.11 27.98
CA ARG A 22 -7.49 20.29 28.58
C ARG A 22 -6.42 20.56 27.54
N LEU A 23 -6.52 19.95 26.36
CA LEU A 23 -5.62 20.16 25.25
C LEU A 23 -5.78 21.59 24.69
N ASP A 24 -7.03 22.06 24.53
CA ASP A 24 -7.33 23.42 24.07
C ASP A 24 -6.93 24.50 25.07
N ALA A 25 -6.87 24.16 26.36
CA ALA A 25 -6.39 25.06 27.41
C ALA A 25 -4.84 25.18 27.46
N LEU A 26 -4.11 24.26 26.81
CA LEU A 26 -2.66 24.28 26.77
C LEU A 26 -2.17 25.23 25.68
N SER A 27 -1.24 26.13 26.00
CA SER A 27 -0.63 26.94 24.94
C SER A 27 0.31 26.10 24.06
N ASP A 28 0.42 26.47 22.79
CA ASP A 28 1.32 25.78 21.84
C ASP A 28 2.78 25.80 22.33
N GLU A 29 3.20 26.88 23.00
CA GLU A 29 4.55 27.02 23.57
C GLU A 29 4.78 26.05 24.74
N GLU A 30 3.82 25.91 25.65
CA GLU A 30 3.89 24.94 26.75
C GLU A 30 3.87 23.49 26.23
N ALA A 31 3.10 23.23 25.17
CA ALA A 31 3.04 21.92 24.53
C ALA A 31 4.41 21.53 23.97
N GLU A 32 5.07 22.46 23.26
CA GLU A 32 6.36 22.22 22.63
C GLU A 32 7.48 22.05 23.66
N GLN A 33 7.53 22.90 24.71
CA GLN A 33 8.50 22.76 25.79
C GLN A 33 8.41 21.39 26.49
N ARG A 34 7.18 20.87 26.68
CA ARG A 34 6.98 19.52 27.24
C ARG A 34 7.47 18.43 26.29
N ALA A 35 7.20 18.55 24.98
CA ALA A 35 7.68 17.59 24.00
C ALA A 35 9.20 17.58 23.88
N GLU A 36 9.87 18.73 23.92
CA GLU A 36 11.33 18.82 23.95
C GLU A 36 11.93 18.11 25.18
N ALA A 37 11.34 18.31 26.36
CA ALA A 37 11.77 17.64 27.58
C ALA A 37 11.62 16.11 27.49
N LEU A 38 10.49 15.62 26.94
CA LEU A 38 10.27 14.19 26.72
C LEU A 38 11.26 13.61 25.69
N ARG A 39 11.49 14.33 24.59
CA ARG A 39 12.45 13.97 23.54
C ARG A 39 13.87 13.87 24.10
N ALA A 40 14.30 14.85 24.90
CA ALA A 40 15.60 14.83 25.57
C ALA A 40 15.75 13.63 26.52
N GLY A 41 14.66 13.23 27.18
CA GLY A 41 14.62 12.04 28.04
C GLY A 41 14.88 10.72 27.30
N LEU A 42 14.68 10.66 25.98
CA LEU A 42 15.00 9.47 25.17
C LEU A 42 16.51 9.18 25.10
N ALA A 43 17.39 10.15 25.40
CA ALA A 43 18.84 9.94 25.43
C ALA A 43 19.29 8.93 26.53
N GLU A 44 18.45 8.69 27.54
CA GLU A 44 18.65 7.65 28.56
C GLU A 44 18.40 6.22 28.04
N TYR A 45 17.85 6.08 26.84
CA TYR A 45 17.47 4.82 26.21
C TYR A 45 18.38 4.52 25.03
N ASP A 46 18.40 3.24 24.63
CA ASP A 46 19.15 2.83 23.45
C ASP A 46 18.35 3.14 22.18
N LEU A 47 18.93 3.98 21.32
CA LEU A 47 18.37 4.40 20.04
C LEU A 47 19.25 3.81 18.94
N ASP A 48 18.63 3.13 17.98
CA ASP A 48 19.32 2.74 16.75
C ASP A 48 19.45 3.96 15.80
N ASP A 49 20.20 3.77 14.72
CA ASP A 49 20.51 4.85 13.78
C ASP A 49 19.25 5.34 13.03
N GLU A 50 18.29 4.47 12.74
CA GLU A 50 17.02 4.84 12.10
C GLU A 50 16.17 5.72 13.02
N ASP A 51 16.13 5.37 14.31
CA ASP A 51 15.42 6.13 15.33
C ASP A 51 16.04 7.48 15.62
N ALA A 52 17.37 7.53 15.68
CA ALA A 52 18.10 8.77 15.83
C ALA A 52 17.84 9.69 14.64
N ALA A 53 17.83 9.16 13.41
CA ALA A 53 17.50 9.92 12.21
C ALA A 53 16.05 10.42 12.23
N LEU A 54 15.09 9.54 12.55
CA LEU A 54 13.67 9.92 12.66
C LEU A 54 13.47 11.04 13.68
N LEU A 55 14.11 10.95 14.85
CA LEU A 55 13.99 11.95 15.92
C LEU A 55 14.69 13.27 15.56
N ALA A 56 15.80 13.20 14.82
CA ALA A 56 16.55 14.37 14.35
C ALA A 56 15.83 15.14 13.24
N GLY A 57 15.04 14.46 12.39
CA GLY A 57 14.18 15.06 11.36
C GLY A 57 12.86 15.63 11.90
N LEU A 58 12.58 15.52 13.21
CA LEU A 58 11.34 16.06 13.76
C LEU A 58 11.36 17.59 13.77
N GLY A 59 10.48 18.19 12.96
CA GLY A 59 10.31 19.64 12.88
C GLY A 59 10.94 20.29 11.65
N THR A 60 11.63 19.53 10.80
CA THR A 60 11.95 19.99 9.45
C THR A 60 10.71 19.80 8.59
N GLU A 61 10.09 20.89 8.12
CA GLU A 61 9.05 20.87 7.07
C GLU A 61 9.55 20.20 5.77
N GLU A 62 10.86 19.92 5.69
CA GLU A 62 11.56 19.35 4.54
C GLU A 62 11.16 17.90 4.18
N ASP A 63 10.55 17.13 5.09
CA ASP A 63 10.04 15.79 4.76
C ASP A 63 8.78 15.82 3.88
N GLU A 64 8.15 16.99 3.72
CA GLU A 64 6.97 17.16 2.85
C GLU A 64 7.34 17.35 1.37
N ASP A 65 8.62 17.60 1.08
CA ASP A 65 9.15 17.95 -0.24
C ASP A 65 10.11 16.91 -0.86
N ALA A 66 10.40 15.82 -0.15
CA ALA A 66 11.11 14.70 -0.76
C ALA A 66 10.27 14.18 -1.92
N GLU A 67 10.86 14.07 -3.12
CA GLU A 67 10.22 13.39 -4.24
C GLU A 67 9.92 11.95 -3.79
N ILE A 68 8.66 11.69 -3.40
CA ILE A 68 8.15 10.33 -3.20
C ILE A 68 8.00 9.75 -4.60
N GLY A 69 9.12 9.42 -5.23
CA GLY A 69 9.06 8.65 -6.44
C GLY A 69 8.74 7.22 -6.06
N ILE A 70 7.75 6.66 -6.76
CA ILE A 70 7.32 5.28 -6.54
C ILE A 70 8.56 4.38 -6.73
N PRO A 71 8.88 3.50 -5.77
CA PRO A 71 10.04 2.63 -5.90
C PRO A 71 9.94 1.84 -7.21
N PRO A 72 11.05 1.67 -7.94
CA PRO A 72 11.01 0.95 -9.20
C PRO A 72 10.66 -0.52 -8.95
N VAL A 73 9.99 -1.13 -9.92
CA VAL A 73 9.44 -2.49 -9.78
C VAL A 73 10.33 -3.50 -10.50
N LEU A 74 10.82 -4.51 -9.79
CA LEU A 74 11.52 -5.67 -10.32
C LEU A 74 10.58 -6.87 -10.38
N ALA A 75 10.22 -7.33 -11.58
CA ALA A 75 9.40 -8.55 -11.72
C ALA A 75 10.25 -9.80 -11.94
N VAL A 76 9.93 -10.88 -11.24
CA VAL A 76 10.52 -12.21 -11.42
C VAL A 76 9.55 -13.10 -12.18
N ILE A 77 9.83 -13.32 -13.45
CA ILE A 77 8.98 -14.03 -14.40
C ILE A 77 9.66 -15.33 -14.82
N GLY A 78 8.88 -16.38 -15.03
CA GLY A 78 9.38 -17.66 -15.52
C GLY A 78 8.34 -18.76 -15.33
N ARG A 79 8.53 -19.88 -16.01
CA ARG A 79 7.64 -21.04 -15.86
C ARG A 79 7.63 -21.60 -14.41
N PRO A 80 6.66 -22.44 -14.04
CA PRO A 80 6.68 -23.12 -12.73
C PRO A 80 7.97 -23.93 -12.52
N ASN A 81 8.41 -24.04 -11.27
CA ASN A 81 9.55 -24.88 -10.82
C ASN A 81 10.96 -24.49 -11.30
N VAL A 82 11.15 -23.33 -11.94
CA VAL A 82 12.50 -22.82 -12.27
C VAL A 82 13.26 -22.21 -11.09
N GLY A 83 12.63 -22.13 -9.91
CA GLY A 83 13.23 -21.56 -8.70
C GLY A 83 13.02 -20.05 -8.50
N LYS A 84 11.95 -19.48 -9.07
CA LYS A 84 11.57 -18.06 -8.87
C LYS A 84 11.45 -17.67 -7.41
N SER A 85 10.62 -18.38 -6.64
CA SER A 85 10.39 -18.05 -5.23
C SER A 85 11.64 -18.28 -4.37
N THR A 86 12.52 -19.22 -4.76
CA THR A 86 13.84 -19.36 -4.12
C THR A 86 14.71 -18.14 -4.36
N LEU A 87 14.69 -17.59 -5.58
CA LEU A 87 15.43 -16.38 -5.95
C LEU A 87 14.85 -15.15 -5.24
N VAL A 88 13.53 -15.02 -5.18
CA VAL A 88 12.83 -13.92 -4.50
C VAL A 88 13.19 -13.90 -3.01
N ASN A 89 13.09 -15.03 -2.32
CA ASN A 89 13.50 -15.16 -0.93
C ASN A 89 14.99 -14.85 -0.71
N ARG A 90 15.83 -15.11 -1.71
CA ARG A 90 17.25 -14.77 -1.66
C ARG A 90 17.47 -13.26 -1.73
N ILE A 91 16.77 -12.59 -2.65
CA ILE A 91 16.85 -11.14 -2.84
C ILE A 91 16.37 -10.38 -1.59
N LEU A 92 15.30 -10.85 -0.94
CA LEU A 92 14.74 -10.20 0.25
C LEU A 92 15.65 -10.28 1.50
N GLY A 93 16.70 -11.10 1.49
CA GLY A 93 17.72 -11.14 2.56
C GLY A 93 17.24 -11.61 3.94
N ARG A 94 15.93 -11.75 4.17
CA ARG A 94 15.29 -12.19 5.42
C ARG A 94 14.28 -13.31 5.14
N ARG A 95 14.12 -14.23 6.09
CA ARG A 95 12.99 -15.18 6.09
C ARG A 95 11.71 -14.45 6.53
N GLU A 96 11.19 -13.54 5.71
CA GLU A 96 9.84 -12.98 5.87
C GLU A 96 8.85 -13.58 4.86
N ALA A 97 8.98 -14.88 4.61
CA ALA A 97 7.91 -15.68 4.03
C ALA A 97 7.34 -16.64 5.10
N VAL A 98 7.13 -16.16 6.34
CA VAL A 98 6.39 -16.90 7.38
C VAL A 98 5.64 -15.92 8.29
N VAL A 99 4.33 -15.83 8.02
CA VAL A 99 3.23 -15.70 9.00
C VAL A 99 3.22 -14.42 9.87
N GLU A 100 2.56 -13.37 9.37
CA GLU A 100 1.76 -12.52 10.27
C GLU A 100 0.48 -13.30 10.62
N ASP A 101 0.38 -13.76 11.86
CA ASP A 101 -0.81 -14.41 12.44
C ASP A 101 -1.90 -13.36 12.73
N VAL A 102 -2.43 -12.70 11.70
CA VAL A 102 -3.75 -12.07 11.77
C VAL A 102 -4.74 -13.01 11.08
N PRO A 103 -5.68 -13.62 11.82
CA PRO A 103 -6.74 -14.42 11.21
C PRO A 103 -7.57 -13.52 10.29
N GLY A 104 -7.37 -13.63 8.97
CA GLY A 104 -8.05 -12.79 7.97
C GLY A 104 -7.16 -12.27 6.83
N VAL A 105 -5.82 -12.30 6.97
CA VAL A 105 -4.90 -11.99 5.86
C VAL A 105 -4.53 -13.27 5.14
N THR A 106 -5.06 -13.46 3.93
CA THR A 106 -4.54 -14.47 3.02
C THR A 106 -3.12 -14.10 2.59
N ARG A 107 -2.32 -15.13 2.31
CA ARG A 107 -0.92 -15.10 1.86
C ARG A 107 -0.72 -14.44 0.47
N ASP A 108 -1.51 -13.44 0.13
CA ASP A 108 -1.67 -12.89 -1.23
C ASP A 108 -0.78 -11.65 -1.49
N ARG A 109 0.29 -11.44 -0.69
CA ARG A 109 1.25 -10.36 -0.95
C ARG A 109 2.12 -10.75 -2.16
N VAL A 110 1.81 -10.15 -3.29
CA VAL A 110 2.41 -10.39 -4.60
C VAL A 110 3.63 -9.51 -4.88
N ALA A 111 3.75 -8.40 -4.16
CA ALA A 111 4.87 -7.48 -4.19
C ALA A 111 5.52 -7.41 -2.80
N TYR A 112 6.84 -7.36 -2.75
CA TYR A 112 7.63 -7.29 -1.53
C TYR A 112 8.54 -6.07 -1.58
N ASP A 113 8.65 -5.32 -0.50
CA ASP A 113 9.65 -4.26 -0.39
C ASP A 113 11.05 -4.88 -0.25
N ALA A 114 11.96 -4.43 -1.10
CA ALA A 114 13.34 -4.90 -1.15
C ALA A 114 14.31 -3.72 -1.19
N GLU A 115 15.52 -3.96 -0.71
CA GLU A 115 16.59 -2.96 -0.72
C GLU A 115 17.89 -3.63 -1.15
N TRP A 116 18.64 -2.97 -2.04
CA TRP A 116 19.97 -3.39 -2.44
C TRP A 116 20.89 -2.16 -2.48
N GLU A 117 22.00 -2.21 -1.74
CA GLU A 117 22.98 -1.11 -1.63
C GLU A 117 22.37 0.27 -1.29
N GLY A 118 21.39 0.31 -0.38
CA GLY A 118 20.73 1.56 0.02
C GLY A 118 19.63 2.03 -0.95
N ARG A 119 19.31 1.24 -1.99
CA ARG A 119 18.29 1.56 -2.98
C ARG A 119 17.07 0.67 -2.83
N ALA A 120 15.94 1.28 -2.50
CA ALA A 120 14.65 0.60 -2.38
C ALA A 120 14.03 0.29 -3.76
N PHE A 121 13.40 -0.87 -3.87
CA PHE A 121 12.62 -1.30 -5.05
C PHE A 121 11.55 -2.31 -4.63
N SER A 122 10.47 -2.43 -5.39
CA SER A 122 9.42 -3.41 -5.14
C SER A 122 9.67 -4.68 -5.97
N LEU A 123 9.68 -5.84 -5.34
CA LEU A 123 9.94 -7.13 -5.96
C LEU A 123 8.63 -7.91 -6.15
N VAL A 124 8.29 -8.24 -7.40
CA VAL A 124 7.05 -8.95 -7.76
C VAL A 124 7.37 -10.39 -8.17
N ASP A 125 6.86 -11.39 -7.43
CA ASP A 125 7.03 -12.82 -7.78
C ASP A 125 5.80 -13.35 -8.52
N THR A 126 5.90 -13.70 -9.81
CA THR A 126 4.77 -14.30 -10.54
C THR A 126 4.47 -15.75 -10.15
N GLY A 127 5.30 -16.37 -9.29
CA GLY A 127 5.16 -17.74 -8.83
C GLY A 127 4.19 -17.96 -7.68
N GLY A 128 3.94 -16.96 -6.84
CA GLY A 128 2.97 -17.05 -5.73
C GLY A 128 1.50 -17.09 -6.18
N TRP A 129 1.24 -17.08 -7.48
CA TRP A 129 -0.05 -16.76 -8.11
C TRP A 129 -0.83 -18.02 -8.53
N GLU A 130 -0.43 -19.20 -8.04
CA GLU A 130 -1.04 -20.48 -8.44
C GLU A 130 -2.38 -20.71 -7.74
N HIS A 131 -3.49 -20.54 -8.48
CA HIS A 131 -4.74 -21.27 -8.23
C HIS A 131 -5.26 -21.88 -9.57
N ASP A 132 -5.45 -23.20 -9.52
CA ASP A 132 -6.06 -24.12 -10.48
C ASP A 132 -5.35 -24.55 -11.79
N ALA A 133 -5.16 -25.87 -11.85
CA ALA A 133 -4.37 -26.62 -12.81
C ALA A 133 -5.14 -27.01 -14.10
N LYS A 134 -5.70 -26.04 -14.83
CA LYS A 134 -6.21 -26.27 -16.19
C LYS A 134 -5.76 -25.17 -17.15
N GLY A 135 -4.70 -25.44 -17.92
CA GLY A 135 -4.21 -24.57 -19.00
C GLY A 135 -2.90 -23.82 -18.70
N ILE A 136 -1.88 -24.54 -18.21
CA ILE A 136 -0.61 -23.99 -17.69
C ILE A 136 0.10 -23.06 -18.70
N HIS A 137 0.10 -23.38 -20.00
CA HIS A 137 0.87 -22.59 -20.98
C HIS A 137 0.31 -21.20 -21.29
N ALA A 138 -1.02 -21.05 -21.36
CA ALA A 138 -1.66 -19.76 -21.62
C ALA A 138 -1.62 -18.87 -20.37
N SER A 139 -1.85 -19.48 -19.20
CA SER A 139 -1.80 -18.81 -17.90
C SER A 139 -0.42 -18.19 -17.61
N VAL A 140 0.68 -18.91 -17.90
CA VAL A 140 2.05 -18.39 -17.67
C VAL A 140 2.37 -17.16 -18.54
N ALA A 141 1.93 -17.15 -19.80
CA ALA A 141 2.19 -16.02 -20.70
C ALA A 141 1.41 -14.76 -20.30
N GLU A 142 0.17 -14.92 -19.83
CA GLU A 142 -0.69 -13.83 -19.36
C GLU A 142 -0.18 -13.25 -18.02
N GLN A 143 0.24 -14.10 -17.08
CA GLN A 143 0.90 -13.68 -15.84
C GLN A 143 2.18 -12.90 -16.12
N ALA A 144 3.01 -13.42 -17.03
CA ALA A 144 4.22 -12.74 -17.47
C ALA A 144 3.90 -11.38 -18.11
N GLU A 145 2.81 -11.28 -18.87
CA GLU A 145 2.43 -10.03 -19.52
C GLU A 145 2.10 -8.93 -18.52
N ILE A 146 1.40 -9.27 -17.45
CA ILE A 146 0.95 -8.30 -16.44
C ILE A 146 2.08 -7.89 -15.52
N ALA A 147 2.89 -8.85 -15.08
CA ALA A 147 4.11 -8.53 -14.35
C ALA A 147 5.05 -7.66 -15.20
N ALA A 148 5.14 -7.95 -16.50
CA ALA A 148 5.87 -7.11 -17.44
C ALA A 148 5.20 -5.75 -17.67
N ASP A 149 3.90 -5.57 -17.46
CA ASP A 149 3.23 -4.27 -17.57
C ASP A 149 3.57 -3.37 -16.38
N VAL A 150 3.60 -3.91 -15.15
CA VAL A 150 3.89 -3.10 -13.95
C VAL A 150 5.38 -2.94 -13.64
N ALA A 151 6.25 -3.81 -14.18
CA ALA A 151 7.68 -3.80 -13.88
C ALA A 151 8.48 -2.72 -14.62
N ASP A 152 9.56 -2.22 -14.02
CA ASP A 152 10.56 -1.40 -14.69
C ASP A 152 11.68 -2.24 -15.27
N VAL A 153 12.07 -3.30 -14.55
CA VAL A 153 13.06 -4.29 -14.99
C VAL A 153 12.51 -5.69 -14.73
N ILE A 154 12.85 -6.63 -15.61
CA ILE A 154 12.33 -8.00 -15.57
C ILE A 154 13.48 -8.99 -15.42
N LEU A 155 13.39 -9.87 -14.42
CA LEU A 155 14.17 -11.10 -14.32
C LEU A 155 13.40 -12.22 -15.00
N PHE A 156 13.89 -12.70 -16.13
CA PHE A 156 13.31 -13.87 -16.79
C PHE A 156 14.10 -15.13 -16.42
N VAL A 157 13.55 -15.92 -15.51
CA VAL A 157 14.21 -17.08 -14.89
C VAL A 157 13.91 -18.35 -15.68
N VAL A 158 14.99 -19.05 -16.05
CA VAL A 158 14.97 -20.34 -16.75
C VAL A 158 15.85 -21.33 -15.98
N ASP A 159 15.38 -22.57 -15.89
CA ASP A 159 16.13 -23.67 -15.28
C ASP A 159 17.15 -24.22 -16.29
N THR A 160 18.45 -24.21 -15.94
CA THR A 160 19.52 -24.69 -16.83
C THR A 160 19.47 -26.18 -17.09
N HIS A 161 18.98 -27.00 -16.14
CA HIS A 161 18.91 -28.45 -16.31
C HIS A 161 17.83 -28.86 -17.33
N VAL A 162 16.77 -28.06 -17.43
CA VAL A 162 15.68 -28.28 -18.40
C VAL A 162 15.97 -27.58 -19.73
N GLY A 163 16.59 -26.40 -19.67
CA GLY A 163 16.82 -25.55 -20.83
C GLY A 163 15.57 -24.81 -21.30
N ALA A 164 15.69 -24.12 -22.44
CA ALA A 164 14.60 -23.36 -23.03
C ALA A 164 13.49 -24.27 -23.60
N THR A 165 12.24 -23.97 -23.28
CA THR A 165 11.07 -24.70 -23.79
C THR A 165 10.14 -23.81 -24.61
N ALA A 166 9.14 -24.40 -25.26
CA ALA A 166 8.12 -23.67 -26.02
C ALA A 166 7.33 -22.63 -25.21
N THR A 167 7.17 -22.83 -23.88
CA THR A 167 6.51 -21.80 -23.04
C THR A 167 7.43 -20.61 -22.80
N ASP A 168 8.73 -20.87 -22.66
CA ASP A 168 9.73 -19.82 -22.47
C ASP A 168 9.83 -18.97 -23.75
N GLU A 169 9.78 -19.61 -24.93
CA GLU A 169 9.70 -18.92 -26.21
C GLU A 169 8.46 -18.03 -26.37
N ALA A 170 7.30 -18.47 -25.84
CA ALA A 170 6.08 -17.68 -25.86
C ALA A 170 6.22 -16.41 -24.98
N VAL A 171 6.79 -16.57 -23.78
CA VAL A 171 7.09 -15.45 -22.88
C VAL A 171 8.12 -14.50 -23.52
N VAL A 172 9.16 -15.03 -24.16
CA VAL A 172 10.17 -14.24 -24.90
C VAL A 172 9.53 -13.38 -25.98
N LYS A 173 8.63 -13.95 -26.80
CA LYS A 173 7.91 -13.20 -27.84
C LYS A 173 7.09 -12.05 -27.26
N MET A 174 6.46 -12.26 -26.10
CA MET A 174 5.69 -11.23 -25.40
C MET A 174 6.62 -10.14 -24.83
N LEU A 175 7.67 -10.53 -24.09
CA LEU A 175 8.62 -9.61 -23.46
C LEU A 175 9.32 -8.70 -24.48
N ARG A 176 9.68 -9.23 -25.67
CA ARG A 176 10.25 -8.43 -26.76
C ARG A 176 9.33 -7.31 -27.26
N ARG A 177 8.00 -7.50 -27.19
CA ARG A 177 7.03 -6.46 -27.60
C ARG A 177 6.90 -5.35 -26.55
N LYS A 178 7.18 -5.63 -25.28
CA LYS A 178 7.08 -4.64 -24.18
C LYS A 178 8.25 -3.66 -24.17
N GLY A 179 9.41 -4.04 -24.72
CA GLY A 179 10.56 -3.13 -24.87
C GLY A 179 11.25 -2.74 -23.56
N LYS A 180 11.01 -3.47 -22.47
CA LYS A 180 11.61 -3.22 -21.15
C LYS A 180 12.97 -3.95 -21.01
N PRO A 181 13.87 -3.50 -20.14
CA PRO A 181 15.09 -4.24 -19.80
C PRO A 181 14.75 -5.62 -19.23
N VAL A 182 15.26 -6.67 -19.86
CA VAL A 182 15.09 -8.07 -19.42
C VAL A 182 16.45 -8.68 -19.15
N PHE A 183 16.62 -9.23 -17.94
CA PHE A 183 17.77 -10.03 -17.55
C PHE A 183 17.39 -11.50 -17.60
N LEU A 184 18.05 -12.24 -18.48
CA LEU A 184 17.87 -13.68 -18.59
C LEU A 184 18.65 -14.37 -17.49
N VAL A 185 17.94 -14.96 -16.53
CA VAL A 185 18.52 -15.60 -15.35
C VAL A 185 18.54 -17.12 -15.58
N ALA A 186 19.73 -17.68 -15.65
CA ALA A 186 19.99 -19.10 -15.80
C ALA A 186 20.14 -19.71 -14.40
N ASN A 187 19.05 -20.18 -13.81
CA ASN A 187 19.01 -20.67 -12.43
C ASN A 187 19.36 -22.15 -12.31
N LYS A 188 19.80 -22.57 -11.12
CA LYS A 188 20.30 -23.92 -10.76
C LYS A 188 21.70 -24.24 -11.31
N VAL A 189 22.52 -23.21 -11.47
CA VAL A 189 23.96 -23.34 -11.75
C VAL A 189 24.70 -23.40 -10.42
N ASP A 190 24.76 -24.61 -9.85
CA ASP A 190 25.33 -24.88 -8.53
C ASP A 190 26.87 -25.01 -8.57
N ASP A 191 27.44 -25.37 -9.73
CA ASP A 191 28.89 -25.48 -9.93
C ASP A 191 29.39 -24.85 -11.25
N PHE A 192 30.72 -24.74 -11.39
CA PHE A 192 31.37 -24.15 -12.57
C PHE A 192 31.18 -24.97 -13.86
N ASN A 193 30.94 -26.28 -13.78
CA ASN A 193 30.76 -27.11 -14.96
C ASN A 193 29.40 -26.84 -15.63
N GLN A 194 28.42 -26.42 -14.85
CA GLN A 194 27.07 -26.07 -15.30
C GLN A 194 26.98 -24.69 -15.97
N GLU A 195 28.02 -23.86 -15.92
CA GLU A 195 28.04 -22.57 -16.63
C GLU A 195 27.93 -22.74 -18.16
N ALA A 196 28.42 -23.87 -18.69
CA ALA A 196 28.27 -24.20 -20.10
C ALA A 196 26.80 -24.44 -20.50
N GLU A 197 25.96 -24.93 -19.59
CA GLU A 197 24.53 -25.16 -19.83
C GLU A 197 23.78 -23.83 -19.93
N ALA A 198 24.19 -22.82 -19.14
CA ALA A 198 23.65 -21.47 -19.23
C ALA A 198 23.92 -20.85 -20.62
N ALA A 199 25.04 -21.17 -21.27
CA ALA A 199 25.37 -20.64 -22.60
C ALA A 199 24.34 -21.03 -23.67
N MET A 200 23.65 -22.17 -23.53
CA MET A 200 22.59 -22.60 -24.46
C MET A 200 21.41 -21.62 -24.49
N LEU A 201 21.19 -20.85 -23.41
CA LEU A 201 20.09 -19.90 -23.30
C LEU A 201 20.33 -18.62 -24.11
N TRP A 202 21.53 -18.40 -24.67
CA TRP A 202 21.77 -17.31 -25.63
C TRP A 202 20.78 -17.32 -26.80
N GLY A 203 20.30 -18.51 -27.20
CA GLY A 203 19.31 -18.67 -28.27
C GLY A 203 17.99 -17.93 -28.02
N LEU A 204 17.66 -17.59 -26.77
CA LEU A 204 16.46 -16.81 -26.42
C LEU A 204 16.58 -15.32 -26.80
N GLY A 205 17.81 -14.83 -27.01
CA GLY A 205 18.08 -13.51 -27.56
C GLY A 205 17.78 -12.32 -26.64
N PHE A 206 17.99 -12.49 -25.33
CA PHE A 206 17.97 -11.40 -24.33
C PHE A 206 19.38 -10.99 -23.86
N GLY A 207 20.40 -11.27 -24.67
CA GLY A 207 21.80 -11.02 -24.32
C GLY A 207 22.41 -12.14 -23.49
N GLN A 208 23.43 -11.82 -22.70
CA GLN A 208 24.16 -12.77 -21.85
C GLN A 208 23.24 -13.32 -20.75
N PRO A 209 23.05 -14.65 -20.64
CA PRO A 209 22.41 -15.28 -19.50
C PRO A 209 23.26 -15.13 -18.24
N TRP A 210 22.62 -14.81 -17.13
CA TRP A 210 23.24 -14.67 -15.81
C TRP A 210 23.15 -16.00 -15.06
N PRO A 211 24.25 -16.75 -14.89
CA PRO A 211 24.24 -18.00 -14.15
C PRO A 211 24.07 -17.74 -12.66
N VAL A 212 23.01 -18.29 -12.07
CA VAL A 212 22.74 -18.16 -10.63
C VAL A 212 22.39 -19.50 -10.01
N SER A 213 22.73 -19.64 -8.73
CA SER A 213 22.10 -20.63 -7.86
C SER A 213 21.34 -19.89 -6.79
N ALA A 214 20.02 -19.76 -6.97
CA ALA A 214 19.16 -19.13 -5.97
C ALA A 214 19.23 -19.84 -4.59
N LEU A 215 19.44 -21.16 -4.61
CA LEU A 215 19.55 -21.97 -3.40
C LEU A 215 20.84 -21.69 -2.63
N HIS A 216 21.98 -21.59 -3.35
CA HIS A 216 23.30 -21.42 -2.74
C HIS A 216 23.80 -19.96 -2.72
N GLY A 217 23.03 -19.03 -3.31
CA GLY A 217 23.34 -17.60 -3.39
C GLY A 217 24.41 -17.22 -4.42
N ARG A 218 24.85 -18.15 -5.28
CA ARG A 218 25.89 -17.91 -6.29
C ARG A 218 25.36 -16.99 -7.39
N GLY A 219 26.15 -15.99 -7.79
CA GLY A 219 25.87 -15.08 -8.92
C GLY A 219 24.69 -14.12 -8.71
N THR A 220 24.02 -14.17 -7.55
CA THR A 220 22.84 -13.33 -7.28
C THR A 220 23.22 -11.86 -7.03
N ALA A 221 24.35 -11.61 -6.37
CA ALA A 221 24.85 -10.26 -6.13
C ALA A 221 25.23 -9.57 -7.45
N ASP A 222 26.08 -10.21 -8.27
CA ASP A 222 26.48 -9.68 -9.59
C ASP A 222 25.27 -9.41 -10.50
N LEU A 223 24.25 -10.28 -10.46
CA LEU A 223 22.98 -10.06 -11.16
C LEU A 223 22.26 -8.81 -10.65
N LEU A 224 22.15 -8.64 -9.33
CA LEU A 224 21.45 -7.49 -8.74
C LEU A 224 22.19 -6.18 -9.02
N ASP A 225 23.52 -6.16 -8.97
CA ASP A 225 24.32 -4.99 -9.33
C ASP A 225 24.01 -4.54 -10.77
N ALA A 226 24.04 -5.48 -11.72
CA ALA A 226 23.72 -5.20 -13.11
C ALA A 226 22.26 -4.78 -13.33
N VAL A 227 21.33 -5.34 -12.57
CA VAL A 227 19.91 -4.94 -12.57
C VAL A 227 19.77 -3.50 -12.08
N MET A 228 20.47 -3.11 -11.00
CA MET A 228 20.41 -1.76 -10.44
C MET A 228 20.98 -0.71 -11.41
N GLU A 229 21.98 -1.05 -12.23
CA GLU A 229 22.46 -0.16 -13.29
C GLU A 229 21.41 0.17 -14.36
N LYS A 230 20.45 -0.74 -14.60
CA LYS A 230 19.36 -0.55 -15.57
C LYS A 230 18.06 -0.09 -14.94
N MET A 231 17.92 -0.27 -13.64
CA MET A 231 16.75 0.18 -12.89
C MET A 231 16.68 1.71 -12.92
N PRO A 232 15.52 2.33 -13.21
CA PRO A 232 15.34 3.76 -13.05
C PRO A 232 15.29 4.12 -11.56
N GLN A 233 15.69 5.34 -11.18
CA GLN A 233 15.68 5.77 -9.77
C GLN A 233 14.28 5.67 -9.15
N TYR A 234 13.26 5.93 -9.97
CA TYR A 234 11.84 5.79 -9.66
C TYR A 234 11.15 5.03 -10.77
N SER A 235 10.02 4.38 -10.48
CA SER A 235 9.29 3.61 -11.48
C SER A 235 8.93 4.46 -12.70
N ALA A 236 9.25 3.96 -13.90
CA ALA A 236 8.83 4.52 -15.17
C ALA A 236 7.33 4.31 -15.44
N PHE A 237 6.70 3.34 -14.77
CA PHE A 237 5.26 3.14 -14.78
C PHE A 237 4.53 3.95 -13.71
N GLY A 238 5.21 4.32 -12.61
CA GLY A 238 4.69 5.23 -11.58
C GLY A 238 4.94 6.72 -11.87
N GLY A 239 5.95 7.03 -12.68
CA GLY A 239 6.42 8.39 -12.93
C GLY A 239 7.13 9.00 -11.72
N VAL A 240 7.88 10.09 -11.97
CA VAL A 240 8.11 11.09 -10.92
C VAL A 240 6.77 11.76 -10.71
N ILE A 241 6.22 11.69 -9.51
CA ILE A 241 5.05 12.46 -9.12
C ILE A 241 5.42 13.94 -9.35
N PRO A 242 4.87 14.63 -10.37
CA PRO A 242 5.23 16.02 -10.61
C PRO A 242 4.82 16.82 -9.37
N ARG A 243 5.71 17.70 -8.91
CA ARG A 243 5.39 18.64 -7.83
C ARG A 243 4.23 19.52 -8.27
N GLY A 244 3.13 19.45 -7.53
CA GLY A 244 1.91 20.21 -7.82
C GLY A 244 1.14 19.70 -9.04
N GLY A 245 -0.06 20.25 -9.20
CA GLY A 245 -1.02 19.86 -10.23
C GLY A 245 -2.27 19.17 -9.65
N PRO A 246 -3.17 18.69 -10.51
CA PRO A 246 -4.41 18.02 -10.13
C PRO A 246 -4.20 16.87 -9.15
N ARG A 247 -4.99 16.82 -8.07
CA ARG A 247 -5.00 15.68 -7.11
C ARG A 247 -5.38 14.40 -7.83
N ARG A 248 -4.81 13.27 -7.41
CA ARG A 248 -4.93 11.99 -8.10
C ARG A 248 -5.97 11.08 -7.47
N ILE A 249 -6.94 10.64 -8.26
CA ILE A 249 -8.05 9.78 -7.85
C ILE A 249 -7.96 8.42 -8.55
N ALA A 250 -8.00 7.34 -7.79
CA ALA A 250 -8.29 6.01 -8.34
C ALA A 250 -9.78 5.67 -8.16
N LEU A 251 -10.44 5.28 -9.24
CA LEU A 251 -11.84 4.82 -9.21
C LEU A 251 -11.90 3.29 -9.20
N ILE A 252 -12.24 2.71 -8.05
CA ILE A 252 -12.05 1.27 -7.77
C ILE A 252 -13.37 0.62 -7.38
N GLY A 253 -13.49 -0.68 -7.57
CA GLY A 253 -14.66 -1.48 -7.22
C GLY A 253 -14.80 -2.69 -8.14
N ARG A 254 -15.66 -3.63 -7.76
CA ARG A 254 -15.95 -4.83 -8.56
C ARG A 254 -16.42 -4.55 -9.98
N PRO A 255 -16.32 -5.52 -10.91
CA PRO A 255 -16.97 -5.41 -12.22
C PRO A 255 -18.45 -4.99 -12.10
N ASN A 256 -18.95 -4.21 -13.06
CA ASN A 256 -20.37 -3.82 -13.18
C ASN A 256 -20.99 -2.97 -12.05
N VAL A 257 -20.23 -2.55 -11.03
CA VAL A 257 -20.72 -1.59 -9.99
C VAL A 257 -20.99 -0.17 -10.52
N GLY A 258 -20.61 0.11 -11.78
CA GLY A 258 -20.90 1.38 -12.46
C GLY A 258 -19.75 2.40 -12.50
N LYS A 259 -18.50 1.96 -12.34
CA LYS A 259 -17.29 2.81 -12.48
C LYS A 259 -17.25 3.60 -13.80
N SER A 260 -17.40 2.93 -14.94
CA SER A 260 -17.35 3.58 -16.25
C SER A 260 -18.53 4.54 -16.44
N SER A 261 -19.71 4.20 -15.92
CA SER A 261 -20.87 5.08 -15.94
C SER A 261 -20.62 6.34 -15.11
N LEU A 262 -20.02 6.21 -13.92
CA LEU A 262 -19.68 7.35 -13.08
C LEU A 262 -18.63 8.23 -13.76
N LEU A 263 -17.52 7.66 -14.22
CA LEU A 263 -16.47 8.40 -14.91
C LEU A 263 -17.02 9.17 -16.12
N ASN A 264 -17.85 8.53 -16.96
CA ASN A 264 -18.48 9.20 -18.09
C ASN A 264 -19.44 10.32 -17.66
N LYS A 265 -20.18 10.12 -16.56
CA LYS A 265 -21.12 11.13 -16.05
C LYS A 265 -20.39 12.35 -15.47
N LEU A 266 -19.27 12.11 -14.81
CA LEU A 266 -18.34 13.12 -14.30
C LEU A 266 -17.69 13.89 -15.47
N ALA A 267 -17.04 13.19 -16.39
CA ALA A 267 -16.37 13.77 -17.56
C ALA A 267 -17.32 14.43 -18.59
N GLY A 268 -18.59 14.01 -18.65
CA GLY A 268 -19.59 14.57 -19.55
C GLY A 268 -20.32 15.79 -19.00
N ALA A 269 -20.28 16.00 -17.69
CA ALA A 269 -20.96 17.13 -17.05
C ALA A 269 -20.04 18.32 -16.77
N GLU A 270 -18.75 18.07 -16.68
CA GLU A 270 -17.72 19.06 -16.40
C GLU A 270 -16.59 18.84 -17.41
N ARG A 271 -15.98 19.93 -17.90
CA ARG A 271 -15.20 19.90 -19.15
C ARG A 271 -13.98 18.98 -18.99
N VAL A 272 -13.79 18.08 -19.95
CA VAL A 272 -12.49 17.42 -20.13
C VAL A 272 -11.51 18.50 -20.59
N VAL A 273 -10.64 18.92 -19.67
CA VAL A 273 -9.62 19.93 -19.98
C VAL A 273 -8.51 19.24 -20.76
N VAL A 274 -8.40 19.56 -22.05
CA VAL A 274 -7.18 19.26 -22.81
C VAL A 274 -6.21 20.38 -22.49
N ASP A 275 -5.22 20.14 -21.62
CA ASP A 275 -4.22 21.17 -21.33
C ASP A 275 -2.78 20.72 -21.58
N ASN A 276 -2.03 21.64 -22.19
CA ASN A 276 -0.62 21.54 -22.55
C ASN A 276 0.26 21.94 -21.36
N TYR A 277 -0.01 21.43 -20.16
CA TYR A 277 0.89 21.67 -19.02
C TYR A 277 2.28 21.11 -19.36
N ALA A 278 3.29 21.98 -19.35
CA ALA A 278 4.66 21.64 -19.67
C ALA A 278 5.17 20.55 -18.72
N GLY A 279 5.30 19.32 -19.25
CA GLY A 279 5.71 18.12 -18.49
C GLY A 279 4.85 16.87 -18.75
N THR A 280 3.76 16.97 -19.51
CA THR A 280 2.77 15.89 -19.69
C THR A 280 3.11 14.81 -20.73
N THR A 281 4.40 14.55 -21.00
CA THR A 281 4.80 13.44 -21.87
C THR A 281 5.25 12.23 -21.06
N ARG A 282 4.33 11.29 -20.76
CA ARG A 282 4.53 9.85 -21.08
C ARG A 282 3.51 8.82 -20.57
N ASP A 283 2.46 9.16 -19.84
CA ASP A 283 1.42 8.17 -19.49
C ASP A 283 0.14 8.35 -20.33
N PRO A 284 -0.06 7.56 -21.41
CA PRO A 284 -1.22 7.67 -22.30
C PRO A 284 -2.54 7.13 -21.71
N VAL A 285 -2.69 7.08 -20.37
CA VAL A 285 -3.76 6.33 -19.69
C VAL A 285 -4.55 7.13 -18.63
N ASP A 286 -4.04 8.27 -18.16
CA ASP A 286 -4.72 9.07 -17.13
C ASP A 286 -5.64 10.14 -17.76
N GLU A 287 -6.77 10.43 -17.12
CA GLU A 287 -7.74 11.44 -17.57
C GLU A 287 -7.80 12.64 -16.62
N LEU A 288 -7.82 13.85 -17.19
CA LEU A 288 -8.07 15.08 -16.44
C LEU A 288 -9.56 15.44 -16.52
N VAL A 289 -10.18 15.59 -15.37
CA VAL A 289 -11.61 15.92 -15.23
C VAL A 289 -11.74 17.12 -14.30
N GLU A 290 -12.37 18.18 -14.77
CA GLU A 290 -12.80 19.29 -13.91
C GLU A 290 -13.96 18.78 -13.04
N LEU A 291 -13.90 18.88 -11.71
CA LEU A 291 -14.98 18.52 -10.80
C LEU A 291 -15.11 19.58 -9.71
N GLY A 292 -16.30 20.15 -9.53
CA GLY A 292 -16.56 21.12 -8.47
C GLY A 292 -15.72 22.41 -8.58
N GLY A 293 -15.20 22.71 -9.78
CA GLY A 293 -14.34 23.86 -10.05
C GLY A 293 -12.83 23.58 -9.98
N ASP A 294 -12.43 22.39 -9.52
CA ASP A 294 -11.04 21.95 -9.45
C ASP A 294 -10.73 20.90 -10.52
N VAL A 295 -9.49 20.85 -11.01
CA VAL A 295 -9.07 19.80 -11.95
C VAL A 295 -8.52 18.61 -11.17
N TRP A 296 -9.00 17.42 -11.51
CA TRP A 296 -8.61 16.14 -10.90
C TRP A 296 -8.00 15.21 -11.95
N ARG A 297 -7.01 14.41 -11.54
CA ARG A 297 -6.41 13.38 -12.38
C ARG A 297 -6.94 12.00 -11.99
N PHE A 298 -7.72 11.38 -12.85
CA PHE A 298 -8.15 10.00 -12.70
C PHE A 298 -7.05 9.07 -13.23
N VAL A 299 -6.52 8.22 -12.35
CA VAL A 299 -5.45 7.28 -12.70
C VAL A 299 -6.02 5.97 -13.25
N ASP A 300 -5.32 5.36 -14.19
CA ASP A 300 -5.65 4.05 -14.81
C ASP A 300 -7.07 3.96 -15.44
N THR A 301 -7.50 4.98 -16.18
CA THR A 301 -8.85 4.97 -16.80
C THR A 301 -8.96 4.04 -18.01
N ALA A 302 -7.85 3.63 -18.62
CA ALA A 302 -7.88 2.63 -19.71
C ALA A 302 -8.45 1.29 -19.25
N GLY A 303 -8.22 0.88 -17.99
CA GLY A 303 -8.85 -0.30 -17.39
C GLY A 303 -10.36 -0.17 -17.20
N ILE A 304 -10.86 1.06 -17.04
CA ILE A 304 -12.28 1.38 -16.89
C ILE A 304 -12.98 1.39 -18.27
N ARG A 305 -12.32 1.89 -19.32
CA ARG A 305 -12.87 1.97 -20.69
C ARG A 305 -12.79 0.66 -21.48
N ARG A 306 -11.74 -0.15 -21.32
CA ARG A 306 -11.55 -1.42 -22.07
C ARG A 306 -12.49 -2.57 -21.65
N ARG A 307 -13.33 -2.38 -20.62
CA ARG A 307 -14.25 -3.40 -20.09
C ARG A 307 -15.47 -3.72 -20.97
N GLN A 308 -15.62 -3.15 -22.16
CA GLN A 308 -16.69 -3.55 -23.09
C GLN A 308 -16.43 -4.86 -23.85
N HIS A 309 -15.20 -5.42 -23.86
CA HIS A 309 -14.91 -6.60 -24.70
C HIS A 309 -14.10 -7.75 -24.09
N MET A 310 -13.64 -7.68 -22.84
CA MET A 310 -12.95 -8.80 -22.19
C MET A 310 -13.51 -9.04 -20.78
N ALA A 311 -14.59 -9.81 -20.72
CA ALA A 311 -15.21 -10.30 -19.49
C ALA A 311 -14.64 -11.66 -19.04
N VAL A 312 -13.49 -12.09 -19.59
CA VAL A 312 -12.88 -13.38 -19.27
C VAL A 312 -11.41 -13.13 -18.95
N GLY A 313 -11.15 -12.83 -17.69
CA GLY A 313 -9.86 -12.80 -17.03
C GLY A 313 -10.11 -13.03 -15.55
N SER A 314 -9.28 -13.83 -14.88
CA SER A 314 -9.47 -14.22 -13.48
C SER A 314 -9.57 -12.99 -12.55
N ASP A 315 -10.30 -13.12 -11.43
CA ASP A 315 -10.41 -12.09 -10.37
C ASP A 315 -9.05 -11.52 -9.94
N TYR A 316 -8.04 -12.37 -10.07
CA TYR A 316 -6.63 -12.11 -9.85
C TYR A 316 -6.03 -10.97 -10.72
N TYR A 317 -6.46 -10.79 -11.97
CA TYR A 317 -5.94 -9.69 -12.81
C TYR A 317 -6.62 -8.35 -12.52
N ALA A 318 -7.77 -8.36 -11.87
CA ALA A 318 -8.44 -7.15 -11.41
C ALA A 318 -7.75 -6.56 -10.18
N SER A 319 -7.18 -7.39 -9.29
CA SER A 319 -6.46 -6.91 -8.10
C SER A 319 -5.16 -6.21 -8.45
N LEU A 320 -4.34 -6.73 -9.37
CA LEU A 320 -3.07 -6.09 -9.74
C LEU A 320 -3.23 -4.69 -10.34
N ARG A 321 -4.21 -4.52 -11.23
CA ARG A 321 -4.51 -3.18 -11.78
C ARG A 321 -5.03 -2.25 -10.70
N THR A 322 -5.83 -2.78 -9.77
CA THR A 322 -6.30 -2.04 -8.61
C THR A 322 -5.13 -1.56 -7.75
N GLN A 323 -4.15 -2.42 -7.50
CA GLN A 323 -2.94 -2.07 -6.74
C GLN A 323 -2.12 -0.98 -7.46
N ALA A 324 -1.82 -1.16 -8.74
CA ALA A 324 -1.08 -0.16 -9.52
C ALA A 324 -1.81 1.20 -9.58
N ALA A 325 -3.14 1.20 -9.63
CA ALA A 325 -3.94 2.43 -9.55
C ALA A 325 -3.84 3.08 -8.17
N LEU A 326 -3.92 2.29 -7.08
CA LEU A 326 -3.78 2.78 -5.71
C LEU A 326 -2.41 3.40 -5.45
N GLU A 327 -1.33 2.80 -5.96
CA GLU A 327 0.04 3.30 -5.79
C GLU A 327 0.22 4.71 -6.38
N LYS A 328 -0.50 5.03 -7.46
CA LYS A 328 -0.48 6.34 -8.12
C LYS A 328 -1.45 7.35 -7.51
N ALA A 329 -2.56 6.88 -6.93
CA ALA A 329 -3.61 7.74 -6.41
C ALA A 329 -3.25 8.34 -5.04
N GLU A 330 -3.84 9.48 -4.71
CA GLU A 330 -3.82 10.02 -3.35
C GLU A 330 -5.09 9.63 -2.61
N VAL A 331 -6.21 9.56 -3.35
CA VAL A 331 -7.52 9.13 -2.85
C VAL A 331 -8.10 7.99 -3.69
N ALA A 332 -8.54 6.95 -2.99
CA ALA A 332 -9.29 5.83 -3.54
C ALA A 332 -10.80 6.09 -3.39
N VAL A 333 -11.50 6.16 -4.51
CA VAL A 333 -12.96 6.24 -4.55
C VAL A 333 -13.50 4.84 -4.80
N ILE A 334 -13.99 4.19 -3.75
CA ILE A 334 -14.45 2.81 -3.78
C ILE A 334 -15.94 2.76 -4.09
N LEU A 335 -16.30 2.18 -5.22
CA LEU A 335 -17.69 2.05 -5.67
C LEU A 335 -18.27 0.70 -5.28
N LEU A 336 -19.35 0.76 -4.51
CA LEU A 336 -20.20 -0.36 -4.14
C LEU A 336 -21.56 -0.21 -4.81
N ALA A 337 -22.13 -1.31 -5.29
CA ALA A 337 -23.49 -1.33 -5.83
C ALA A 337 -24.49 -1.44 -4.67
N ALA A 338 -25.33 -0.43 -4.47
CA ALA A 338 -26.25 -0.37 -3.33
C ALA A 338 -27.39 -1.40 -3.41
N ASP A 339 -27.72 -1.84 -4.64
CA ASP A 339 -28.71 -2.86 -4.95
C ASP A 339 -28.16 -4.30 -4.83
N GLU A 340 -26.87 -4.47 -4.55
CA GLU A 340 -26.21 -5.77 -4.35
C GLU A 340 -25.72 -5.90 -2.90
N VAL A 341 -25.54 -7.15 -2.44
CA VAL A 341 -24.93 -7.45 -1.14
C VAL A 341 -23.43 -7.12 -1.19
N VAL A 342 -22.89 -6.55 -0.12
CA VAL A 342 -21.43 -6.35 0.02
C VAL A 342 -20.72 -7.70 -0.05
N SER A 343 -19.85 -7.85 -1.05
CA SER A 343 -19.16 -9.11 -1.31
C SER A 343 -17.79 -9.16 -0.65
N GLU A 344 -17.21 -10.35 -0.52
CA GLU A 344 -15.81 -10.51 -0.06
C GLU A 344 -14.82 -9.73 -0.93
N GLN A 345 -15.06 -9.63 -2.24
CA GLN A 345 -14.18 -8.90 -3.15
C GLN A 345 -14.25 -7.38 -2.93
N ASP A 346 -15.39 -6.85 -2.46
CA ASP A 346 -15.49 -5.44 -2.04
C ASP A 346 -14.64 -5.18 -0.80
N VAL A 347 -14.73 -6.06 0.19
CA VAL A 347 -13.92 -5.99 1.43
C VAL A 347 -12.43 -6.09 1.11
N ARG A 348 -12.02 -6.98 0.19
CA ARG A 348 -10.62 -7.08 -0.25
C ARG A 348 -10.12 -5.79 -0.91
N ILE A 349 -10.93 -5.18 -1.78
CA ILE A 349 -10.58 -3.90 -2.43
C ILE A 349 -10.38 -2.78 -1.40
N ILE A 350 -11.25 -2.74 -0.38
CA ILE A 350 -11.14 -1.79 0.73
C ILE A 350 -9.84 -2.02 1.49
N GLN A 351 -9.53 -3.26 1.85
CA GLN A 351 -8.31 -3.61 2.56
C GLN A 351 -7.06 -3.19 1.78
N MET A 352 -7.03 -3.40 0.45
CA MET A 352 -5.93 -2.95 -0.41
C MET A 352 -5.75 -1.42 -0.36
N ALA A 353 -6.83 -0.65 -0.30
CA ALA A 353 -6.74 0.81 -0.21
C ALA A 353 -6.18 1.28 1.14
N ILE A 354 -6.54 0.60 2.23
CA ILE A 354 -6.01 0.84 3.59
C ILE A 354 -4.51 0.52 3.61
N GLU A 355 -4.11 -0.64 3.10
CA GLU A 355 -2.70 -1.08 3.04
C GLU A 355 -1.84 -0.17 2.16
N ALA A 356 -2.39 0.34 1.07
CA ALA A 356 -1.73 1.33 0.23
C ALA A 356 -1.61 2.71 0.90
N GLY A 357 -2.21 2.91 2.07
CA GLY A 357 -2.14 4.16 2.84
C GLY A 357 -2.83 5.34 2.17
N ARG A 358 -3.87 5.09 1.34
CA ARG A 358 -4.54 6.14 0.56
C ARG A 358 -5.74 6.71 1.30
N ALA A 359 -6.03 7.98 1.05
CA ALA A 359 -7.31 8.55 1.48
C ALA A 359 -8.45 7.76 0.83
N MET A 360 -9.61 7.67 1.47
CA MET A 360 -10.68 6.79 1.03
C MET A 360 -12.04 7.50 1.10
N VAL A 361 -12.82 7.34 0.03
CA VAL A 361 -14.24 7.73 -0.03
C VAL A 361 -15.04 6.53 -0.53
N VAL A 362 -16.06 6.14 0.22
CA VAL A 362 -16.95 5.02 -0.13
C VAL A 362 -18.18 5.55 -0.82
N VAL A 363 -18.43 5.06 -2.04
CA VAL A 363 -19.51 5.52 -2.90
C VAL A 363 -20.51 4.38 -3.14
N PHE A 364 -21.73 4.53 -2.62
CA PHE A 364 -22.83 3.62 -2.91
C PHE A 364 -23.56 4.09 -4.17
N ASN A 365 -23.29 3.41 -5.27
CA ASN A 365 -23.86 3.69 -6.59
C ASN A 365 -25.14 2.89 -6.85
N LYS A 366 -25.88 3.26 -7.91
CA LYS A 366 -27.19 2.70 -8.28
C LYS A 366 -28.25 2.93 -7.20
N TRP A 367 -28.14 4.05 -6.48
CA TRP A 367 -29.09 4.41 -5.43
C TRP A 367 -30.54 4.56 -5.93
N ASP A 368 -30.73 4.78 -7.24
CA ASP A 368 -32.02 4.81 -7.91
C ASP A 368 -32.75 3.46 -7.95
N ASN A 369 -32.04 2.34 -7.73
CA ASN A 369 -32.60 0.99 -7.70
C ASN A 369 -33.01 0.53 -6.29
N LEU A 370 -32.79 1.35 -5.26
CA LEU A 370 -33.06 0.94 -3.88
C LEU A 370 -34.55 1.05 -3.51
N ASP A 371 -35.09 -0.03 -2.96
CA ASP A 371 -36.34 -0.03 -2.21
C ASP A 371 -36.09 0.10 -0.68
N GLU A 372 -37.17 0.24 0.09
CA GLU A 372 -37.08 0.41 1.55
C GLU A 372 -36.47 -0.82 2.26
N ASP A 373 -36.82 -2.01 1.79
CA ASP A 373 -36.33 -3.27 2.37
C ASP A 373 -34.82 -3.42 2.14
N ARG A 374 -34.34 -3.24 0.90
CA ARG A 374 -32.91 -3.32 0.58
C ARG A 374 -32.12 -2.26 1.33
N ARG A 375 -32.67 -1.04 1.49
CA ARG A 375 -32.02 0.02 2.27
C ARG A 375 -31.80 -0.42 3.72
N HIS A 376 -32.78 -1.06 4.35
CA HIS A 376 -32.64 -1.56 5.72
C HIS A 376 -31.52 -2.62 5.82
N TYR A 377 -31.49 -3.58 4.90
CA TYR A 377 -30.43 -4.61 4.86
C TYR A 377 -29.05 -4.03 4.58
N LEU A 378 -28.95 -3.03 3.70
CA LEU A 378 -27.69 -2.37 3.38
C LEU A 378 -27.09 -1.69 4.62
N GLU A 379 -27.88 -1.00 5.44
CA GLU A 379 -27.35 -0.38 6.67
C GLU A 379 -26.82 -1.44 7.65
N GLN A 380 -27.47 -2.60 7.77
CA GLN A 380 -26.97 -3.72 8.59
C GLN A 380 -25.68 -4.32 8.04
N GLU A 381 -25.56 -4.43 6.71
CA GLU A 381 -24.32 -4.88 6.06
C GLU A 381 -23.18 -3.89 6.28
N ILE A 382 -23.44 -2.58 6.22
CA ILE A 382 -22.45 -1.54 6.50
C ILE A 382 -21.96 -1.64 7.95
N GLU A 383 -22.87 -1.75 8.91
CA GLU A 383 -22.51 -1.86 10.33
C GLU A 383 -21.72 -3.15 10.64
N ARG A 384 -22.04 -4.25 9.96
CA ARG A 384 -21.37 -5.54 10.18
C ARG A 384 -20.03 -5.65 9.46
N ASP A 385 -20.00 -5.32 8.17
CA ASP A 385 -18.90 -5.67 7.27
C ASP A 385 -17.96 -4.48 7.04
N LEU A 386 -18.44 -3.23 7.19
CA LEU A 386 -17.69 -2.00 6.91
C LEU A 386 -17.41 -1.14 8.14
N ALA A 387 -17.71 -1.61 9.36
CA ALA A 387 -17.49 -0.86 10.60
C ALA A 387 -16.02 -0.38 10.78
N HIS A 388 -15.06 -1.18 10.31
CA HIS A 388 -13.64 -0.89 10.38
C HIS A 388 -13.19 0.30 9.49
N ILE A 389 -14.08 0.78 8.61
CA ILE A 389 -13.88 1.96 7.76
C ILE A 389 -14.94 3.05 7.98
N ASP A 390 -15.58 3.06 9.15
CA ASP A 390 -16.54 4.11 9.57
C ASP A 390 -16.01 5.54 9.40
N TRP A 391 -14.70 5.71 9.51
CA TRP A 391 -13.98 6.96 9.30
C TRP A 391 -13.97 7.44 7.85
N ALA A 392 -14.31 6.60 6.86
CA ALA A 392 -14.31 6.99 5.46
C ALA A 392 -15.65 7.65 5.06
N PRO A 393 -15.64 8.86 4.44
CA PRO A 393 -16.85 9.51 3.97
C PRO A 393 -17.69 8.62 3.07
N ARG A 394 -18.98 8.52 3.37
CA ARG A 394 -19.98 7.82 2.57
C ARG A 394 -20.73 8.77 1.65
N VAL A 395 -20.74 8.47 0.35
CA VAL A 395 -21.52 9.22 -0.65
C VAL A 395 -22.47 8.29 -1.38
N ASN A 396 -23.76 8.57 -1.31
CA ASN A 396 -24.79 7.83 -2.05
C ASN A 396 -25.08 8.54 -3.37
N ILE A 397 -24.95 7.85 -4.50
CA ILE A 397 -25.11 8.43 -5.83
C ILE A 397 -25.88 7.52 -6.79
N SER A 398 -26.33 8.11 -7.90
CA SER A 398 -26.74 7.35 -9.08
C SER A 398 -25.95 7.84 -10.29
N ALA A 399 -24.99 7.04 -10.75
CA ALA A 399 -24.18 7.37 -11.92
C ALA A 399 -25.02 7.51 -13.20
N LEU A 400 -26.14 6.76 -13.29
CA LEU A 400 -27.06 6.80 -14.42
C LEU A 400 -27.75 8.17 -14.51
N THR A 401 -28.43 8.56 -13.43
CA THR A 401 -29.20 9.81 -13.38
C THR A 401 -28.29 11.03 -13.20
N GLY A 402 -27.18 10.87 -12.48
CA GLY A 402 -26.30 11.94 -12.01
C GLY A 402 -26.68 12.49 -10.64
N TRP A 403 -27.63 11.86 -9.95
CA TRP A 403 -28.06 12.28 -8.61
C TRP A 403 -26.90 12.26 -7.61
N HIS A 404 -26.78 13.34 -6.82
CA HIS A 404 -25.81 13.52 -5.73
C HIS A 404 -24.33 13.44 -6.09
N LYS A 405 -23.97 13.53 -7.37
CA LYS A 405 -22.55 13.58 -7.79
C LYS A 405 -21.79 14.78 -7.22
N ASP A 406 -22.49 15.88 -6.92
CA ASP A 406 -21.95 17.12 -6.34
C ASP A 406 -21.42 16.92 -4.91
N LYS A 407 -21.85 15.85 -4.22
CA LYS A 407 -21.36 15.48 -2.89
C LYS A 407 -20.00 14.78 -2.90
N LEU A 408 -19.53 14.35 -4.08
CA LEU A 408 -18.26 13.64 -4.20
C LEU A 408 -17.07 14.57 -3.90
N VAL A 409 -17.04 15.78 -4.46
CA VAL A 409 -15.91 16.72 -4.29
C VAL A 409 -15.71 17.14 -2.82
N PRO A 410 -16.76 17.52 -2.06
CA PRO A 410 -16.60 17.77 -0.63
C PRO A 410 -16.02 16.58 0.14
N ALA A 411 -16.48 15.36 -0.14
CA ALA A 411 -15.96 14.15 0.50
C ALA A 411 -14.49 13.87 0.15
N LEU A 412 -14.10 14.10 -1.11
CA LEU A 412 -12.71 14.01 -1.56
C LEU A 412 -11.82 15.02 -0.84
N ASN A 413 -12.27 16.27 -0.72
CA ASN A 413 -11.53 17.32 -0.03
C ASN A 413 -11.34 17.00 1.45
N THR A 414 -12.40 16.60 2.16
CA THR A 414 -12.30 16.16 3.57
C THR A 414 -11.29 15.03 3.74
N ALA A 415 -11.35 14.01 2.87
CA ALA A 415 -10.43 12.87 2.93
C ALA A 415 -8.98 13.30 2.70
N LEU A 416 -8.74 14.17 1.73
CA LEU A 416 -7.40 14.64 1.39
C LEU A 416 -6.83 15.61 2.43
N GLU A 417 -7.64 16.53 2.97
CA GLU A 417 -7.24 17.41 4.07
C GLU A 417 -6.83 16.60 5.30
N SER A 418 -7.60 15.56 5.63
CA SER A 418 -7.26 14.60 6.69
C SER A 418 -5.98 13.83 6.39
N TRP A 419 -5.80 13.41 5.15
CA TRP A 419 -4.61 12.69 4.68
C TRP A 419 -3.37 13.60 4.54
N ASP A 420 -3.54 14.91 4.50
CA ASP A 420 -2.45 15.89 4.52
C ASP A 420 -2.13 16.37 5.95
N LYS A 421 -2.99 16.04 6.92
CA LYS A 421 -2.97 16.63 8.26
C LYS A 421 -1.74 16.21 9.08
N ARG A 422 -0.99 17.22 9.53
CA ARG A 422 0.10 17.07 10.52
C ARG A 422 -0.31 17.62 11.89
N ILE A 423 -0.11 16.84 12.93
CA ILE A 423 -0.30 17.22 14.33
C ILE A 423 1.06 17.68 14.89
N PRO A 424 1.15 18.90 15.47
CA PRO A 424 2.36 19.34 16.16
C PRO A 424 2.80 18.36 17.24
N THR A 425 4.09 18.06 17.32
CA THR A 425 4.64 17.07 18.25
C THR A 425 4.33 17.41 19.71
N GLY A 426 4.36 18.70 20.08
CA GLY A 426 3.86 19.20 21.37
C GLY A 426 2.44 18.75 21.70
N LYS A 427 1.49 19.03 20.80
CA LYS A 427 0.06 18.67 20.98
C LYS A 427 -0.14 17.16 21.06
N LEU A 428 0.56 16.39 20.23
CA LEU A 428 0.48 14.93 20.28
C LEU A 428 0.94 14.37 21.62
N ASN A 429 2.06 14.85 22.16
CA ASN A 429 2.58 14.36 23.45
C ASN A 429 1.74 14.83 24.64
N ALA A 430 1.18 16.05 24.58
CA ALA A 430 0.21 16.51 25.57
C ALA A 430 -1.03 15.60 25.58
N PHE A 431 -1.59 15.30 24.41
CA PHE A 431 -2.70 14.37 24.24
C PHE A 431 -2.38 12.98 24.80
N LEU A 432 -1.23 12.39 24.44
CA LEU A 432 -0.82 11.07 24.93
C LEU A 432 -0.66 11.05 26.45
N GLY A 433 -0.12 12.13 27.03
CA GLY A 433 0.00 12.28 28.48
C GLY A 433 -1.35 12.26 29.20
N GLU A 434 -2.29 13.07 28.74
CA GLU A 434 -3.67 13.11 29.28
C GLU A 434 -4.39 11.78 29.08
N LEU A 435 -4.23 11.17 27.90
CA LEU A 435 -4.83 9.89 27.56
C LEU A 435 -4.35 8.77 28.49
N VAL A 436 -3.03 8.65 28.70
CA VAL A 436 -2.47 7.63 29.59
C VAL A 436 -2.84 7.89 31.05
N ALA A 437 -2.98 9.15 31.47
CA ALA A 437 -3.38 9.52 32.83
C ALA A 437 -4.84 9.14 33.11
N ALA A 438 -5.76 9.39 32.16
CA ALA A 438 -7.17 9.01 32.27
C ALA A 438 -7.39 7.50 32.08
N HIS A 439 -6.65 6.91 31.14
CA HIS A 439 -6.85 5.55 30.65
C HIS A 439 -5.52 4.80 30.56
N PRO A 440 -4.94 4.35 31.70
CA PRO A 440 -3.65 3.69 31.71
C PRO A 440 -3.69 2.32 31.00
N HIS A 441 -2.58 1.94 30.35
CA HIS A 441 -2.45 0.61 29.74
C HIS A 441 -2.62 -0.51 30.78
N PRO A 442 -3.38 -1.59 30.52
CA PRO A 442 -3.54 -2.69 31.48
C PRO A 442 -2.20 -3.37 31.82
N VAL A 443 -2.00 -3.76 33.08
CA VAL A 443 -0.75 -4.42 33.50
C VAL A 443 -0.81 -5.91 33.17
N ARG A 444 0.03 -6.36 32.23
CA ARG A 444 0.26 -7.78 31.93
C ARG A 444 1.74 -8.10 32.12
N GLY A 445 2.08 -9.12 32.91
CA GLY A 445 3.48 -9.52 33.12
C GLY A 445 4.28 -8.66 34.13
N GLY A 446 3.59 -7.91 35.00
CA GLY A 446 4.18 -7.30 36.20
C GLY A 446 4.53 -5.81 36.08
N LYS A 447 5.14 -5.35 34.99
CA LYS A 447 5.44 -3.91 34.79
C LYS A 447 4.55 -3.31 33.70
N GLN A 448 3.97 -2.15 34.01
CA GLN A 448 3.17 -1.40 33.06
C GLN A 448 4.08 -0.77 31.99
N PRO A 449 3.82 -1.00 30.69
CA PRO A 449 4.47 -0.26 29.62
C PRO A 449 4.13 1.23 29.73
N ARG A 450 5.12 2.09 29.52
CA ARG A 450 4.95 3.55 29.48
C ARG A 450 5.24 4.07 28.09
N ILE A 451 4.42 5.01 27.64
CA ILE A 451 4.72 5.82 26.46
C ILE A 451 5.70 6.90 26.90
N LEU A 452 6.89 6.90 26.31
CA LEU A 452 7.96 7.86 26.59
C LEU A 452 7.80 9.12 25.75
N PHE A 453 7.44 8.92 24.48
CA PHE A 453 7.32 9.97 23.49
C PHE A 453 6.51 9.46 22.30
N GLY A 454 5.77 10.35 21.65
CA GLY A 454 5.08 10.07 20.39
C GLY A 454 5.43 11.11 19.34
N THR A 455 5.51 10.69 18.08
CA THR A 455 5.66 11.60 16.95
C THR A 455 4.83 11.14 15.76
N GLN A 456 4.47 12.09 14.88
CA GLN A 456 3.92 11.79 13.58
C GLN A 456 5.05 11.75 12.55
N ALA A 457 5.44 10.54 12.15
CA ALA A 457 6.53 10.28 11.22
C ALA A 457 6.16 10.60 9.77
N SER A 458 4.90 10.40 9.38
CA SER A 458 4.39 10.78 8.05
C SER A 458 3.01 11.38 8.17
N SER A 459 2.69 12.30 7.25
CA SER A 459 1.34 12.84 7.08
C SER A 459 0.54 12.03 6.06
N ARG A 460 1.20 11.37 5.10
CA ARG A 460 0.60 10.83 3.88
C ARG A 460 0.88 9.31 3.69
N PRO A 461 0.18 8.40 4.39
CA PRO A 461 -0.87 8.66 5.37
C PRO A 461 -0.32 9.05 6.77
N PRO A 462 -1.19 9.52 7.69
CA PRO A 462 -0.82 9.83 9.06
C PRO A 462 -0.27 8.60 9.80
N ARG A 463 1.05 8.58 10.00
CA ARG A 463 1.77 7.52 10.72
C ARG A 463 2.32 8.04 12.03
N PHE A 464 1.81 7.49 13.13
CA PHE A 464 2.23 7.81 14.50
C PHE A 464 3.17 6.72 15.02
N VAL A 465 4.34 7.13 15.49
CA VAL A 465 5.34 6.25 16.11
C VAL A 465 5.38 6.55 17.60
N LEU A 466 5.08 5.54 18.40
CA LEU A 466 5.11 5.61 19.87
C LEU A 466 6.37 4.94 20.40
N PHE A 467 7.22 5.71 21.08
CA PHE A 467 8.38 5.19 21.79
C PHE A 467 7.94 4.72 23.18
N THR A 468 8.16 3.45 23.50
CA THR A 468 7.61 2.85 24.73
C THR A 468 8.65 2.07 25.50
N THR A 469 8.45 1.88 26.81
CA THR A 469 9.33 1.01 27.63
C THR A 469 9.04 -0.48 27.49
N GLY A 470 8.00 -0.84 26.73
CA GLY A 470 7.49 -2.20 26.63
C GLY A 470 6.35 -2.28 25.62
N PHE A 471 5.92 -3.51 25.35
CA PHE A 471 4.89 -3.79 24.36
C PHE A 471 3.53 -3.20 24.77
N LEU A 472 2.88 -2.47 23.86
CA LEU A 472 1.48 -2.07 24.00
C LEU A 472 0.57 -3.08 23.32
N ASP A 473 -0.40 -3.59 24.06
CA ASP A 473 -1.39 -4.56 23.59
C ASP A 473 -2.11 -4.02 22.33
N PRO A 474 -2.44 -4.88 21.35
CA PRO A 474 -3.12 -4.45 20.13
C PRO A 474 -4.41 -3.67 20.41
N GLY A 475 -5.21 -4.11 21.40
CA GLY A 475 -6.43 -3.42 21.81
C GLY A 475 -6.17 -2.00 22.34
N TYR A 476 -5.08 -1.77 23.07
CA TYR A 476 -4.72 -0.43 23.55
C TYR A 476 -4.21 0.46 22.41
N ARG A 477 -3.49 -0.10 21.43
CA ARG A 477 -3.10 0.64 20.22
C ARG A 477 -4.31 1.04 19.37
N ARG A 478 -5.29 0.15 19.20
CA ARG A 478 -6.58 0.47 18.56
C ARG A 478 -7.32 1.57 19.32
N PHE A 479 -7.31 1.51 20.66
CA PHE A 479 -7.87 2.56 21.51
C PHE A 479 -7.19 3.92 21.28
N ILE A 480 -5.86 3.98 21.24
CA ILE A 480 -5.12 5.22 20.93
C ILE A 480 -5.51 5.73 19.54
N ALA A 481 -5.55 4.86 18.52
CA ALA A 481 -5.94 5.24 17.16
C ALA A 481 -7.36 5.83 17.11
N ARG A 482 -8.33 5.22 17.81
CA ARG A 482 -9.69 5.75 17.94
C ARG A 482 -9.71 7.11 18.61
N ARG A 483 -8.97 7.29 19.72
CA ARG A 483 -8.91 8.58 20.44
C ARG A 483 -8.20 9.67 19.65
N LEU A 484 -7.21 9.32 18.82
CA LEU A 484 -6.62 10.23 17.85
C LEU A 484 -7.68 10.71 16.85
N ARG A 485 -8.54 9.82 16.35
CA ARG A 485 -9.64 10.20 15.45
C ARG A 485 -10.66 11.11 16.12
N GLU A 486 -11.10 10.77 17.32
CA GLU A 486 -12.08 11.56 18.07
C GLU A 486 -11.57 12.97 18.41
N THR A 487 -10.27 13.11 18.70
CA THR A 487 -9.66 14.38 19.12
C THR A 487 -9.23 15.24 17.94
N PHE A 488 -8.63 14.64 16.91
CA PHE A 488 -7.99 15.36 15.82
C PHE A 488 -8.66 15.15 14.46
N GLY A 489 -9.72 14.33 14.35
CA GLY A 489 -10.44 14.07 13.11
C GLY A 489 -9.85 12.92 12.30
N PHE A 490 -9.33 13.18 11.10
CA PHE A 490 -8.90 12.18 10.11
C PHE A 490 -10.04 11.44 9.39
N GLU A 491 -11.18 12.10 9.22
CA GLU A 491 -12.24 11.61 8.35
C GLU A 491 -11.70 11.45 6.92
N GLY A 492 -11.79 10.23 6.38
CA GLY A 492 -11.33 9.88 5.04
C GLY A 492 -9.85 9.53 4.93
N SER A 493 -9.09 9.51 6.03
CA SER A 493 -7.70 9.02 6.04
C SER A 493 -7.52 7.78 6.93
N PRO A 494 -6.79 6.74 6.48
CA PRO A 494 -6.29 5.72 7.39
C PRO A 494 -5.30 6.35 8.37
N ILE A 495 -5.19 5.78 9.57
CA ILE A 495 -4.18 6.16 10.56
C ILE A 495 -3.40 4.90 10.93
N GLU A 496 -2.07 5.02 10.92
CA GLU A 496 -1.17 3.95 11.38
C GLU A 496 -0.57 4.33 12.74
N VAL A 497 -0.72 3.45 13.73
CA VAL A 497 -0.07 3.60 15.04
C VAL A 497 0.91 2.46 15.24
N SER A 498 2.19 2.75 15.08
CA SER A 498 3.29 1.82 15.35
C SER A 498 3.94 2.13 16.69
N MET A 499 4.69 1.17 17.22
CA MET A 499 5.45 1.35 18.45
C MET A 499 6.88 0.87 18.26
N ARG A 500 7.81 1.56 18.94
CA ARG A 500 9.22 1.16 19.04
C ARG A 500 9.57 1.01 20.52
N ILE A 501 9.92 -0.22 20.92
CA ILE A 501 10.24 -0.56 22.30
C ILE A 501 11.67 -0.14 22.62
N ARG A 502 11.87 0.46 23.79
CA ARG A 502 13.15 0.98 24.26
C ARG A 502 13.62 0.32 25.53
N GLU A 503 14.86 -0.15 25.47
CA GLU A 503 15.60 -0.57 26.65
C GLU A 503 16.37 0.61 27.22
N ARG A 504 16.38 0.71 28.56
CA ARG A 504 17.13 1.76 29.25
C ARG A 504 18.62 1.43 29.14
N ARG A 505 19.46 2.41 28.79
CA ARG A 505 20.91 2.20 28.77
C ARG A 505 21.38 1.75 30.16
N GLY A 506 22.05 0.60 30.20
CA GLY A 506 22.66 0.10 31.42
C GLY A 506 23.63 1.15 31.97
N ARG A 507 23.55 1.46 33.27
CA ARG A 507 24.61 2.22 33.94
C ARG A 507 25.90 1.45 33.74
N ARG A 508 26.81 1.95 32.90
CA ARG A 508 28.22 1.51 32.90
C ARG A 508 28.74 1.76 34.32
N SER A 509 28.90 0.69 35.09
CA SER A 509 29.56 0.71 36.40
C SER A 509 31.05 0.88 36.24
#